data_AF-A0A3D3EYE4-F1
#
_entry.id   AF-A0A3D3EYE4-F1
#
_cell.length_a   1.000
_cell.length_b   1.000
_cell.length_c   1.000
_cell.angle_alpha   90.00
_cell.angle_beta   90.00
_cell.angle_gamma   90.00
#
_symmetry.space_group_name_H-M   'P 1'
#
loop_
_entity.id
_entity.type
_entity.pdbx_description
1 polymer ?
#
loop_
_entity_poly.entity_id
_entity_poly.type
_entity_poly.pdbx_seq_one_letter_code
_entity_poly.pdbx_strand_id
1 'polypeptide(L)'
;MTELQPMAEAMIEHAFKKNQRVIATALWPMGVQMAEQAFDKVCSHYPDKERGVDYTNLGYKVGGMVTIQAMGRSLSDVYPVDNQNTPYEEIPMLQNVRRLRDIAWISSLSSGVPGLKEWMMVARDSYQVPVTGGCTAISAPGFFPYVNEQRQLHGLLGGLKAASEYESLIGRLGSATTKMDAQSIAHLLILIFIAIGNIKAWHGKKGRQQ
;
A
#
# COMPACT_ATOMS: atom_id res chain seq x y z
N MET A 1 0.33 -14.04 -1.26
CA MET A 1 -0.30 -12.71 -1.50
C MET A 1 -0.17 -11.91 -0.22
N THR A 2 0.67 -10.88 -0.24
CA THR A 2 1.10 -10.11 0.95
C THR A 2 0.01 -9.15 1.44
N GLU A 3 0.10 -8.69 2.69
CA GLU A 3 -0.81 -7.68 3.27
C GLU A 3 -0.82 -6.36 2.48
N LEU A 4 0.25 -6.08 1.73
CA LEU A 4 0.46 -4.85 0.98
C LEU A 4 -0.26 -4.83 -0.37
N GLN A 5 -0.47 -6.00 -0.99
CA GLN A 5 -1.07 -6.06 -2.33
C GLN A 5 -2.48 -5.44 -2.36
N PRO A 6 -3.40 -5.77 -1.44
CA PRO A 6 -4.72 -5.15 -1.41
C PRO A 6 -4.65 -3.64 -1.17
N MET A 7 -3.68 -3.17 -0.37
CA MET A 7 -3.47 -1.73 -0.15
C MET A 7 -3.09 -1.02 -1.45
N ALA A 8 -2.17 -1.60 -2.22
CA ALA A 8 -1.75 -1.07 -3.52
C ALA A 8 -2.93 -0.96 -4.49
N GLU A 9 -3.70 -2.05 -4.62
CA GLU A 9 -4.88 -2.08 -5.48
C GLU A 9 -5.92 -1.02 -5.08
N ALA A 10 -6.23 -0.91 -3.78
CA ALA A 10 -7.18 0.07 -3.28
C ALA A 10 -6.70 1.51 -3.48
N MET A 11 -5.40 1.78 -3.30
CA MET A 11 -4.82 3.10 -3.50
C MET A 11 -4.82 3.51 -4.98
N ILE A 12 -4.44 2.60 -5.88
CA ILE A 12 -4.48 2.84 -7.34
C ILE A 12 -5.92 3.11 -7.78
N GLU A 13 -6.88 2.30 -7.34
CA GLU A 13 -8.29 2.53 -7.68
C GLU A 13 -8.78 3.88 -7.15
N HIS A 14 -8.46 4.23 -5.90
CA HIS A 14 -8.88 5.52 -5.36
C HIS A 14 -8.27 6.69 -6.16
N ALA A 15 -7.01 6.58 -6.59
CA ALA A 15 -6.38 7.57 -7.46
C ALA A 15 -7.13 7.70 -8.80
N PHE A 16 -7.48 6.58 -9.45
CA PHE A 16 -8.24 6.59 -10.70
C PHE A 16 -9.65 7.17 -10.53
N LYS A 17 -10.38 6.82 -9.46
CA LYS A 17 -11.68 7.44 -9.10
C LYS A 17 -11.60 8.96 -8.94
N LYS A 18 -10.41 9.49 -8.61
CA LYS A 18 -10.12 10.93 -8.46
C LYS A 18 -9.44 11.54 -9.68
N ASN A 19 -9.39 10.82 -10.81
CA ASN A 19 -8.72 11.23 -12.05
C ASN A 19 -7.25 11.65 -11.83
N GLN A 20 -6.56 10.95 -10.93
CA GLN A 20 -5.14 11.18 -10.67
C GLN A 20 -4.29 10.21 -11.50
N ARG A 21 -3.13 10.70 -11.93
CA ARG A 21 -2.13 9.89 -12.62
C ARG A 21 -1.26 9.16 -11.60
N VAL A 22 -0.90 7.91 -11.85
CA VAL A 22 -0.19 7.06 -10.88
C VAL A 22 1.17 6.63 -11.42
N ILE A 23 2.22 6.93 -10.66
CA ILE A 23 3.58 6.47 -10.93
C ILE A 23 3.93 5.41 -9.90
N ALA A 24 4.25 4.19 -10.35
CA ALA A 24 4.82 3.17 -9.50
C ALA A 24 6.34 3.14 -9.64
N THR A 25 7.01 2.86 -8.53
CA THR A 25 8.45 2.60 -8.48
C THR A 25 8.73 1.65 -7.33
N ALA A 26 9.83 0.89 -7.45
CA ALA A 26 10.22 -0.08 -6.46
C ALA A 26 11.65 0.15 -5.94
N LEU A 27 11.80 -0.02 -4.62
CA LEU A 27 13.10 -0.12 -3.94
C LEU A 27 13.47 -1.59 -3.64
N TRP A 28 12.66 -2.53 -4.12
CA TRP A 28 12.87 -3.98 -4.06
C TRP A 28 12.58 -4.58 -5.43
N PRO A 29 13.34 -5.59 -5.89
CA PRO A 29 13.09 -6.22 -7.19
C PRO A 29 11.64 -6.75 -7.34
N MET A 30 11.12 -7.40 -6.29
CA MET A 30 9.75 -7.95 -6.29
C MET A 30 8.66 -6.87 -6.39
N GLY A 31 8.96 -5.63 -5.98
CA GLY A 31 7.98 -4.55 -6.00
C GLY A 31 7.51 -4.20 -7.42
N VAL A 32 8.36 -4.41 -8.42
CA VAL A 32 8.01 -4.18 -9.83
C VAL A 32 6.87 -5.08 -10.27
N GLN A 33 7.02 -6.39 -10.04
CA GLN A 33 6.00 -7.37 -10.41
C GLN A 33 4.70 -7.17 -9.61
N MET A 34 4.82 -6.82 -8.33
CA MET A 34 3.66 -6.54 -7.49
C MET A 34 2.87 -5.31 -7.97
N ALA A 35 3.57 -4.25 -8.40
CA ALA A 35 2.96 -3.07 -8.97
C ALA A 35 2.26 -3.38 -10.30
N GLU A 36 2.89 -4.16 -11.19
CA GLU A 36 2.24 -4.63 -12.43
C GLU A 36 0.97 -5.42 -12.13
N GLN A 37 1.02 -6.39 -11.22
CA GLN A 37 -0.17 -7.16 -10.82
C GLN A 37 -1.28 -6.27 -10.25
N ALA A 38 -0.92 -5.22 -9.51
CA ALA A 38 -1.91 -4.27 -9.00
C ALA A 38 -2.55 -3.45 -10.13
N PHE A 39 -1.74 -2.95 -11.07
CA PHE A 39 -2.25 -2.24 -12.25
C PHE A 39 -3.12 -3.15 -13.11
N ASP A 40 -2.67 -4.35 -13.48
CA ASP A 40 -3.44 -5.28 -14.33
C ASP A 40 -4.81 -5.57 -13.72
N LYS A 41 -4.85 -5.83 -12.41
CA LYS A 41 -6.11 -6.12 -11.71
C LYS A 41 -7.02 -4.90 -11.64
N VAL A 42 -6.50 -3.72 -11.33
CA VAL A 42 -7.34 -2.50 -11.25
C VAL A 42 -7.80 -2.08 -12.64
N CYS A 43 -6.90 -2.00 -13.62
CA CYS A 43 -7.19 -1.58 -14.99
C CYS A 43 -8.22 -2.48 -15.70
N SER A 44 -8.34 -3.76 -15.30
CA SER A 44 -9.44 -4.61 -15.81
C SER A 44 -10.85 -4.05 -15.54
N HIS A 45 -11.00 -3.15 -14.56
CA HIS A 45 -12.25 -2.45 -14.24
C HIS A 45 -12.28 -0.99 -14.74
N TYR A 46 -11.16 -0.48 -15.29
CA TYR A 46 -10.98 0.89 -15.74
C TYR A 46 -10.39 0.89 -17.16
N PRO A 47 -11.18 0.47 -18.17
CA PRO A 47 -10.68 0.29 -19.54
C PRO A 47 -10.32 1.61 -20.23
N ASP A 48 -10.73 2.75 -19.66
CA ASP A 48 -10.40 4.10 -20.09
C ASP A 48 -9.00 4.55 -19.66
N LYS A 49 -8.33 3.80 -18.78
CA LYS A 49 -7.00 4.14 -18.27
C LYS A 49 -5.91 3.61 -19.17
N GLU A 50 -5.11 4.52 -19.69
CA GLU A 50 -4.05 4.19 -20.65
C GLU A 50 -2.66 4.25 -20.00
N ARG A 51 -1.84 3.23 -20.25
CA ARG A 51 -0.45 3.22 -19.79
C ARG A 51 0.35 4.33 -20.47
N GLY A 52 1.18 5.02 -19.69
CA GLY A 52 1.95 6.19 -20.12
C GLY A 52 1.18 7.52 -20.06
N VAL A 53 -0.15 7.47 -20.02
CA VAL A 53 -1.02 8.68 -19.91
C VAL A 53 -1.62 8.80 -18.50
N ASP A 54 -2.20 7.72 -17.98
CA ASP A 54 -2.79 7.67 -16.64
C ASP A 54 -1.90 6.97 -15.62
N TYR A 55 -1.13 5.98 -16.06
CA TYR A 55 -0.25 5.24 -15.16
C TYR A 55 1.02 4.72 -15.82
N THR A 56 2.09 4.60 -15.03
CA THR A 56 3.33 3.97 -15.47
C THR A 56 4.05 3.31 -14.30
N ASN A 57 4.91 2.35 -14.61
CA ASN A 57 5.78 1.70 -13.65
C ASN A 57 7.23 1.95 -14.07
N LEU A 58 7.94 2.77 -13.30
CA LEU A 58 9.34 3.10 -13.56
C LEU A 58 10.30 1.94 -13.24
N GLY A 59 9.81 0.88 -12.59
CA GLY A 59 10.59 -0.31 -12.28
C GLY A 59 11.38 -0.18 -10.98
N TYR A 60 12.49 -0.91 -10.91
CA TYR A 60 13.29 -1.07 -9.70
C TYR A 60 14.60 -0.30 -9.77
N LYS A 61 14.97 0.34 -8.66
CA LYS A 61 16.31 0.89 -8.48
C LYS A 61 16.86 0.57 -7.10
N VAL A 62 18.09 0.05 -7.08
CA VAL A 62 18.85 -0.20 -5.86
C VAL A 62 19.39 1.11 -5.27
N GLY A 63 19.57 1.14 -3.94
CA GLY A 63 20.21 2.25 -3.23
C GLY A 63 19.38 2.88 -2.09
N GLY A 64 18.12 2.46 -1.91
CA GLY A 64 17.28 2.85 -0.78
C GLY A 64 17.20 4.38 -0.64
N MET A 65 17.64 4.91 0.50
CA MET A 65 17.64 6.36 0.78
C MET A 65 18.40 7.18 -0.28
N VAL A 66 19.54 6.68 -0.78
CA VAL A 66 20.35 7.38 -1.80
C VAL A 66 19.58 7.53 -3.11
N THR A 67 18.82 6.50 -3.49
CA THR A 67 17.97 6.54 -4.67
C THR A 67 16.89 7.60 -4.53
N ILE A 68 16.20 7.65 -3.39
CA ILE A 68 15.16 8.65 -3.13
C ILE A 68 15.77 10.06 -3.15
N GLN A 69 16.97 10.24 -2.59
CA GLN A 69 17.68 11.53 -2.65
C GLN A 69 18.01 11.95 -4.09
N ALA A 70 18.43 11.00 -4.93
CA ALA A 70 18.70 11.24 -6.34
C ALA A 70 17.43 11.62 -7.12
N MET A 71 16.30 10.96 -6.84
CA MET A 71 14.99 11.32 -7.43
C MET A 71 14.57 12.75 -7.08
N GLY A 72 15.02 13.25 -5.93
CA GLY A 72 14.80 14.63 -5.53
C GLY A 72 15.51 15.67 -6.41
N ARG A 73 16.53 15.24 -7.17
CA ARG A 73 17.25 16.08 -8.14
C ARG A 73 16.74 15.84 -9.57
N SER A 74 16.67 14.59 -9.99
CA SER A 74 16.21 14.19 -11.33
C SER A 74 15.63 12.79 -11.30
N LEU A 75 14.37 12.65 -11.73
CA LEU A 75 13.70 11.35 -11.88
C LEU A 75 14.17 10.64 -13.15
N SER A 76 14.40 11.37 -14.25
CA SER A 76 14.89 10.80 -15.52
C SER A 76 16.31 10.26 -15.42
N ASP A 77 17.18 10.84 -14.58
CA ASP A 77 18.55 10.32 -14.38
C ASP A 77 18.52 9.00 -13.60
N VAL A 78 17.57 8.86 -12.67
CA VAL A 78 17.40 7.66 -11.87
C VAL A 78 16.73 6.55 -12.70
N TYR A 79 15.70 6.93 -13.46
CA TYR A 79 14.89 6.08 -14.35
C TYR A 79 14.91 6.63 -15.77
N PRO A 80 15.94 6.30 -16.57
CA PRO A 80 16.02 6.76 -17.96
C PRO A 80 14.95 6.12 -18.86
N VAL A 81 14.49 4.93 -18.48
CA VAL A 81 13.40 4.20 -19.12
C VAL A 81 12.45 3.65 -18.06
N ASP A 82 11.21 3.36 -18.44
CA ASP A 82 10.26 2.64 -17.59
C ASP A 82 10.48 1.11 -17.64
N ASN A 83 9.62 0.37 -16.93
CA ASN A 83 9.67 -1.09 -16.87
C ASN A 83 9.42 -1.79 -18.24
N GLN A 84 8.87 -1.07 -19.23
CA GLN A 84 8.65 -1.57 -20.60
C GLN A 84 9.75 -1.11 -21.57
N ASN A 85 10.81 -0.46 -21.07
CA ASN A 85 11.87 0.17 -21.85
C ASN A 85 11.43 1.38 -22.68
N THR A 86 10.32 2.03 -22.31
CA THR A 86 9.93 3.31 -22.89
C THR A 86 10.81 4.41 -22.30
N PRO A 87 11.50 5.23 -23.12
CA PRO A 87 12.27 6.37 -22.63
C PRO A 87 11.44 7.30 -21.75
N TYR A 88 11.98 7.76 -20.63
CA TYR A 88 11.26 8.62 -19.68
C TYR A 88 10.68 9.87 -20.36
N GLU A 89 11.44 10.44 -21.31
CA GLU A 89 11.07 11.63 -22.07
C GLU A 89 9.98 11.38 -23.10
N GLU A 90 9.67 10.13 -23.43
CA GLU A 90 8.58 9.77 -24.35
C GLU A 90 7.27 9.51 -23.61
N ILE A 91 7.28 9.39 -22.28
CA ILE A 91 6.10 9.07 -21.48
C ILE A 91 5.24 10.33 -21.27
N PRO A 92 4.01 10.40 -21.84
CA PRO A 92 3.21 11.63 -21.82
C PRO A 92 2.90 12.18 -20.42
N MET A 93 2.63 11.31 -19.45
CA MET A 93 2.29 11.74 -18.08
C MET A 93 3.47 12.36 -17.31
N LEU A 94 4.71 12.12 -17.74
CA LEU A 94 5.93 12.50 -17.02
C LEU A 94 6.59 13.78 -17.57
N GLN A 95 6.08 14.37 -18.65
CA GLN A 95 6.68 15.54 -19.32
C GLN A 95 7.02 16.71 -18.37
N ASN A 96 6.17 16.92 -17.36
CA ASN A 96 6.30 17.99 -16.36
C ASN A 96 6.73 17.48 -14.97
N VAL A 97 7.18 16.23 -14.87
CA VAL A 97 7.59 15.60 -13.63
C VAL A 97 9.09 15.36 -13.72
N ARG A 98 9.90 16.23 -13.11
CA ARG A 98 11.38 16.17 -13.21
C ARG A 98 12.01 15.71 -11.91
N ARG A 99 11.40 16.00 -10.77
CA ARG A 99 11.94 15.71 -9.44
C ARG A 99 10.83 15.39 -8.45
N LEU A 100 11.19 14.89 -7.27
CA LEU A 100 10.21 14.55 -6.22
C LEU A 100 9.25 15.70 -5.88
N ARG A 101 9.70 16.97 -5.90
CA ARG A 101 8.84 18.12 -5.60
C ARG A 101 7.68 18.33 -6.58
N ASP A 102 7.76 17.75 -7.76
CA ASP A 102 6.70 17.84 -8.76
C ASP A 102 5.62 16.76 -8.53
N ILE A 103 5.87 15.81 -7.61
CA ILE A 103 4.92 14.79 -7.18
C ILE A 103 4.02 15.36 -6.09
N ALA A 104 2.70 15.27 -6.29
CA ALA A 104 1.73 15.79 -5.34
C ALA A 104 1.61 14.95 -4.06
N TRP A 105 1.81 13.63 -4.17
CA TRP A 105 1.64 12.70 -3.05
C TRP A 105 2.43 11.42 -3.26
N ILE A 106 3.02 10.88 -2.19
CA ILE A 106 3.73 9.61 -2.21
C ILE A 106 3.06 8.65 -1.25
N SER A 107 2.77 7.43 -1.72
CA SER A 107 2.35 6.33 -0.85
C SER A 107 3.36 5.20 -0.91
N SER A 108 4.02 4.94 0.22
CA SER A 108 5.04 3.89 0.32
C SER A 108 4.48 2.67 1.03
N LEU A 109 4.38 1.56 0.30
CA LEU A 109 4.00 0.25 0.83
C LEU A 109 5.26 -0.57 1.10
N SER A 110 5.53 -0.91 2.36
CA SER A 110 6.75 -1.62 2.75
C SER A 110 6.54 -2.68 3.82
N SER A 111 7.24 -3.81 3.67
CA SER A 111 7.37 -4.85 4.69
C SER A 111 8.75 -4.85 5.37
N GLY A 112 9.59 -3.84 5.13
CA GLY A 112 10.95 -3.79 5.64
C GLY A 112 11.74 -2.53 5.25
N VAL A 113 13.07 -2.69 5.17
CA VAL A 113 14.03 -1.63 4.84
C VAL A 113 14.81 -2.04 3.58
N PRO A 114 14.93 -1.17 2.56
CA PRO A 114 14.42 0.20 2.48
C PRO A 114 12.89 0.24 2.27
N GLY A 115 12.23 1.32 2.69
CA GLY A 115 10.79 1.44 2.59
C GLY A 115 10.24 2.76 3.12
N LEU A 116 9.18 2.67 3.93
CA LEU A 116 8.40 3.83 4.38
C LEU A 116 9.24 4.85 5.14
N LYS A 117 10.18 4.39 5.96
CA LYS A 117 11.05 5.27 6.76
C LYS A 117 11.91 6.16 5.87
N GLU A 118 12.53 5.60 4.83
CA GLU A 118 13.39 6.35 3.92
C GLU A 118 12.58 7.36 3.07
N TRP A 119 11.37 6.99 2.64
CA TRP A 119 10.46 7.92 1.94
C TRP A 119 10.04 9.08 2.84
N MET A 120 9.70 8.82 4.10
CA MET A 120 9.41 9.87 5.08
C MET A 120 10.62 10.80 5.27
N MET A 121 11.78 10.24 5.60
CA MET A 121 12.98 11.04 5.89
C MET A 121 13.47 11.88 4.71
N VAL A 122 13.32 11.39 3.48
CA VAL A 122 13.80 12.13 2.31
C VAL A 122 12.68 12.94 1.68
N ALA A 123 11.61 12.30 1.20
CA ALA A 123 10.60 13.00 0.43
C ALA A 123 9.78 13.96 1.28
N ARG A 124 9.39 13.58 2.51
CA ARG A 124 8.67 14.48 3.42
C ARG A 124 9.61 15.50 4.04
N ASP A 125 10.64 15.08 4.76
CA ASP A 125 11.42 16.05 5.55
C ASP A 125 12.27 16.98 4.66
N SER A 126 12.89 16.47 3.58
CA SER A 126 13.76 17.27 2.72
C SER A 126 13.02 17.98 1.58
N TYR A 127 12.05 17.30 0.95
CA TYR A 127 11.36 17.81 -0.24
C TYR A 127 9.93 18.31 0.03
N GLN A 128 9.42 18.15 1.26
CA GLN A 128 8.09 18.60 1.69
C GLN A 128 6.94 17.94 0.92
N VAL A 129 7.19 16.81 0.26
CA VAL A 129 6.16 16.03 -0.42
C VAL A 129 5.38 15.22 0.63
N PRO A 130 4.04 15.28 0.67
CA PRO A 130 3.25 14.45 1.58
C PRO A 130 3.50 12.96 1.36
N VAL A 131 3.71 12.23 2.46
CA VAL A 131 3.93 10.78 2.45
C VAL A 131 2.88 10.08 3.30
N THR A 132 2.22 9.08 2.71
CA THR A 132 1.45 8.05 3.42
C THR A 132 2.16 6.71 3.36
N GLY A 133 1.82 5.83 4.31
CA GLY A 133 2.41 4.52 4.39
C GLY A 133 1.40 3.38 4.38
N GLY A 134 1.83 2.23 3.89
CA GLY A 134 1.25 0.94 4.23
C GLY A 134 2.36 0.02 4.70
N CYS A 135 2.11 -0.72 5.78
CA CYS A 135 3.08 -1.66 6.31
C CYS A 135 2.41 -2.92 6.83
N THR A 136 3.21 -3.93 7.15
CA THR A 136 2.69 -5.13 7.81
C THR A 136 2.15 -4.81 9.20
N ALA A 137 1.25 -5.66 9.71
CA ALA A 137 0.65 -5.47 11.03
C ALA A 137 1.71 -5.37 12.15
N ILE A 138 2.79 -6.15 12.04
CA ILE A 138 3.88 -6.17 13.02
C ILE A 138 4.76 -4.92 12.98
N SER A 139 4.86 -4.25 11.82
CA SER A 139 5.64 -3.03 11.66
C SER A 139 4.86 -1.77 12.03
N ALA A 140 3.54 -1.81 12.02
CA ALA A 140 2.68 -0.64 12.26
C ALA A 140 2.95 0.09 13.59
N PRO A 141 3.15 -0.60 14.74
CA PRO A 141 3.47 0.08 16.00
C PRO A 141 4.72 0.97 15.92
N GLY A 142 5.71 0.58 15.13
CA GLY A 142 6.92 1.36 14.91
C GLY A 142 6.71 2.64 14.12
N PHE A 143 5.58 2.77 13.40
CA PHE A 143 5.26 3.93 12.57
C PHE A 143 4.23 4.88 13.18
N PHE A 144 3.45 4.46 14.19
CA PHE A 144 2.44 5.31 14.83
C PHE A 144 2.97 6.66 15.34
N PRO A 145 4.17 6.76 15.95
CA PRO A 145 4.68 8.06 16.42
C PRO A 145 4.86 9.10 15.31
N TYR A 146 5.00 8.67 14.04
CA TYR A 146 5.14 9.58 12.90
C TYR A 146 3.81 10.03 12.31
N VAL A 147 2.70 9.36 12.67
CA VAL A 147 1.34 9.84 12.38
C VAL A 147 0.96 10.83 13.47
N ASN A 148 1.48 12.04 13.36
CA ASN A 148 1.38 13.08 14.37
C ASN A 148 0.92 14.41 13.74
N GLU A 149 0.78 15.44 14.58
CA GLU A 149 0.34 16.77 14.15
C GLU A 149 1.28 17.42 13.13
N GLN A 150 2.57 17.07 13.14
CA GLN A 150 3.57 17.55 12.19
C GLN A 150 3.48 16.84 10.83
N ARG A 151 2.65 15.79 10.73
CA ARG A 151 2.39 15.00 9.52
C ARG A 151 3.68 14.50 8.87
N GLN A 152 4.57 13.91 9.68
CA GLN A 152 5.72 13.17 9.17
C GLN A 152 5.22 12.03 8.28
N LEU A 153 4.19 11.32 8.73
CA LEU A 153 3.29 10.54 7.89
C LEU A 153 1.88 11.13 7.93
N HIS A 154 1.28 11.33 6.76
CA HIS A 154 -0.09 11.85 6.65
C HIS A 154 -1.15 10.79 6.94
N GLY A 155 -0.77 9.51 6.95
CA GLY A 155 -1.66 8.39 7.19
C GLY A 155 -0.89 7.07 7.07
N LEU A 156 -1.42 6.03 7.70
CA LEU A 156 -0.78 4.72 7.78
C LEU A 156 -1.84 3.61 7.67
N LEU A 157 -1.62 2.67 6.77
CA LEU A 157 -2.34 1.39 6.71
C LEU A 157 -1.51 0.29 7.37
N GLY A 158 -1.90 -0.13 8.57
CA GLY A 158 -1.24 -1.19 9.33
C GLY A 158 -1.89 -2.55 9.12
N GLY A 159 -1.29 -3.39 8.28
CA GLY A 159 -1.72 -4.76 8.03
C GLY A 159 -3.07 -4.88 7.30
N LEU A 160 -3.55 -6.12 7.19
CA LEU A 160 -4.72 -6.43 6.36
C LEU A 160 -6.02 -5.78 6.83
N LYS A 161 -6.20 -5.59 8.15
CA LYS A 161 -7.38 -4.92 8.72
C LYS A 161 -7.50 -3.46 8.26
N ALA A 162 -6.42 -2.69 8.32
CA ALA A 162 -6.45 -1.31 7.84
C ALA A 162 -6.70 -1.26 6.32
N ALA A 163 -6.17 -2.23 5.56
CA ALA A 163 -6.46 -2.35 4.14
C ALA A 163 -7.95 -2.59 3.87
N SER A 164 -8.63 -3.46 4.63
CA SER A 164 -10.07 -3.72 4.45
C SER A 164 -10.93 -2.52 4.83
N GLU A 165 -10.58 -1.81 5.89
CA GLU A 165 -11.27 -0.58 6.30
C GLU A 165 -11.13 0.49 5.21
N TYR A 166 -9.93 0.62 4.63
CA TYR A 166 -9.70 1.54 3.52
C TYR A 166 -10.49 1.17 2.26
N GLU A 167 -10.52 -0.11 1.88
CA GLU A 167 -11.36 -0.62 0.80
C GLU A 167 -12.84 -0.23 1.01
N SER A 168 -13.35 -0.44 2.23
CA SER A 168 -14.73 -0.07 2.60
C SER A 168 -14.98 1.44 2.49
N LEU A 169 -14.03 2.27 2.95
CA LEU A 169 -14.12 3.74 2.90
C LEU A 169 -14.18 4.28 1.47
N ILE A 170 -13.51 3.63 0.51
CA ILE A 170 -13.53 4.04 -0.91
C ILE A 170 -14.65 3.33 -1.72
N GLY A 171 -15.53 2.59 -1.04
CA GLY A 171 -16.62 1.82 -1.66
C GLY A 171 -16.13 0.72 -2.60
N ARG A 172 -14.99 0.09 -2.28
CA ARG A 172 -14.41 -1.05 -3.01
C ARG A 172 -14.62 -2.31 -2.19
N LEU A 173 -15.26 -3.33 -2.77
CA LEU A 173 -15.21 -4.69 -2.21
C LEU A 173 -13.96 -5.38 -2.74
N GLY A 174 -12.86 -5.22 -2.02
CA GLY A 174 -11.57 -5.77 -2.40
C GLY A 174 -11.18 -7.02 -1.62
N SER A 175 -10.00 -7.55 -1.95
CA SER A 175 -9.53 -8.81 -1.38
C SER A 175 -9.19 -8.71 0.11
N ALA A 176 -8.94 -7.52 0.66
CA ALA A 176 -8.74 -7.38 2.10
C ALA A 176 -10.06 -7.54 2.85
N THR A 177 -11.13 -6.91 2.36
CA THR A 177 -12.49 -7.00 2.92
C THR A 177 -12.96 -8.45 2.96
N THR A 178 -12.87 -9.18 1.84
CA THR A 178 -13.26 -10.60 1.78
C THR A 178 -12.45 -11.48 2.76
N LYS A 179 -11.15 -11.23 2.90
CA LYS A 179 -10.30 -11.99 3.83
C LYS A 179 -10.66 -11.68 5.29
N MET A 180 -10.96 -10.44 5.61
CA MET A 180 -11.39 -10.02 6.95
C MET A 180 -12.76 -10.58 7.31
N ASP A 181 -13.70 -10.68 6.37
CA ASP A 181 -14.99 -11.32 6.58
C ASP A 181 -14.83 -12.81 6.91
N ALA A 182 -14.04 -13.53 6.11
CA ALA A 182 -13.75 -14.94 6.36
C ALA A 182 -13.07 -15.15 7.73
N GLN A 183 -12.10 -14.29 8.08
CA GLN A 183 -11.46 -14.33 9.39
C GLN A 183 -12.47 -14.08 10.52
N SER A 184 -13.37 -13.11 10.37
CA SER A 184 -14.36 -12.76 11.40
C SER A 184 -15.34 -13.91 11.65
N ILE A 185 -15.81 -14.59 10.59
CA ILE A 185 -16.68 -15.77 10.70
C ILE A 185 -15.96 -16.92 11.40
N ALA A 186 -14.69 -17.18 11.04
CA ALA A 186 -13.90 -18.23 11.70
C ALA A 186 -13.74 -17.95 13.22
N HIS A 187 -13.47 -16.70 13.60
CA HIS A 187 -13.37 -16.33 15.01
C HIS A 187 -14.71 -16.48 15.74
N LEU A 188 -15.82 -16.08 15.11
CA LEU A 188 -17.16 -16.27 15.67
C LEU A 188 -17.46 -17.76 15.92
N LEU A 189 -17.12 -18.64 14.98
CA LEU A 189 -17.28 -20.09 15.15
C LEU A 189 -16.46 -20.65 16.31
N ILE A 190 -15.21 -20.21 16.46
CA ILE A 190 -14.37 -20.61 17.61
C ILE A 190 -15.00 -20.17 18.92
N LEU A 191 -15.50 -18.93 19.00
CA LEU A 191 -16.19 -18.42 20.19
C LEU A 191 -17.45 -19.24 20.52
N ILE A 192 -18.23 -19.62 19.51
CA ILE A 192 -19.40 -20.50 19.67
C ILE A 192 -18.97 -21.86 20.23
N PHE A 193 -17.92 -22.48 19.69
CA PHE A 193 -17.42 -23.77 20.19
C PHE A 193 -16.90 -23.68 21.63
N ILE A 194 -16.20 -22.60 21.98
CA ILE A 194 -15.77 -22.35 23.36
C ILE A 194 -16.99 -22.20 24.29
N ALA A 195 -18.00 -21.44 23.87
CA ALA A 195 -19.22 -21.24 24.65
C ALA A 195 -19.97 -22.57 24.88
N ILE A 196 -20.16 -23.38 23.83
CA ILE A 196 -20.79 -24.71 23.92
C ILE A 196 -19.98 -25.63 24.86
N GLY A 197 -18.65 -25.65 24.72
CA GLY A 197 -17.77 -26.43 25.58
C GLY A 197 -17.89 -26.03 27.06
N ASN A 198 -17.91 -24.74 27.34
CA ASN A 198 -18.07 -24.21 28.70
C ASN A 198 -19.46 -24.54 29.28
N ILE A 199 -20.53 -24.42 28.49
CA ILE A 199 -21.89 -24.79 28.92
C ILE A 199 -21.97 -26.27 29.25
N LYS A 200 -21.42 -27.15 28.40
CA LYS A 200 -21.40 -28.60 28.64
C LYS A 200 -20.58 -28.96 29.88
N ALA A 201 -19.40 -28.35 30.05
CA ALA A 201 -18.56 -28.57 31.22
C ALA A 201 -19.25 -28.12 32.52
N TRP A 202 -19.99 -27.02 32.49
CA TRP A 202 -20.74 -26.51 33.65
C TRP A 202 -21.90 -27.44 34.03
N HIS A 203 -22.69 -27.90 33.07
CA HIS A 203 -23.75 -28.88 33.32
C HIS A 203 -23.19 -30.22 33.82
N GLY A 204 -22.05 -30.67 33.27
CA GLY A 204 -21.37 -31.88 33.72
C GLY A 204 -20.81 -31.82 35.15
N LYS A 205 -20.49 -30.64 35.67
CA LYS A 205 -20.10 -30.45 37.09
C LYS A 205 -21.30 -30.53 38.04
N LYS A 206 -22.46 -30.00 37.64
CA LYS A 206 -23.69 -30.06 38.47
C LYS A 206 -24.22 -31.48 38.64
N GLY A 207 -24.14 -32.33 37.62
CA GLY A 207 -24.57 -33.73 37.69
C GLY A 207 -23.63 -34.66 38.48
N ARG A 208 -22.48 -34.16 38.96
CA ARG A 208 -21.48 -34.94 39.71
C ARG A 208 -21.43 -34.59 41.21
N GLN A 209 -22.23 -33.60 41.62
CA GLN A 209 -22.39 -33.16 43.03
C GLN A 209 -23.73 -33.61 43.65
N GLN A 210 -24.56 -34.34 42.90
CA GLN A 210 -25.69 -35.13 43.40
C GLN A 210 -25.30 -36.60 43.41
#